data_AF-B4DAM6-F1
#
_entry.id   AF-B4DAM6-F1
#
_cell.length_a   1.000
_cell.length_b   1.000
_cell.length_c   1.000
_cell.angle_alpha   90.00
_cell.angle_beta   90.00
_cell.angle_gamma   90.00
#
_symmetry.space_group_name_H-M   'P 1'
#
loop_
_entity.id
_entity.type
_entity.pdbx_description
1 polymer ?
#
loop_
_entity_poly.entity_id
_entity_poly.type
_entity_poly.pdbx_seq_one_letter_code
_entity_poly.pdbx_strand_id
1 'polypeptide(L)'
;MTSTKAVEKRSEECYKQRLNFMKTSSFSAPWCTSVKSITTLISIVLGYALFDFFAHHFDFSSRALLMGAGIPLGLLGLALGCMVTGYSLDSDGIVIRRLLWSRRIRRAEILSLTSPAAVTRKGTLGLFGIWGFCGTSGLAYSGALGLHFVAASAYANRIVITRHRGWPVVISPENREGFAQAFVDAAV
;
A
#
# COMPACT_ATOMS: atom_id res chain seq x y z
N MET A 1 20.80 50.44 -0.13
CA MET A 1 20.59 49.53 1.03
C MET A 1 19.20 48.87 1.08
N THR A 2 18.30 49.10 0.11
CA THR A 2 16.92 48.58 0.10
C THR A 2 16.73 47.26 -0.69
N SER A 3 17.68 46.88 -1.55
CA SER A 3 17.54 45.71 -2.43
C SER A 3 17.72 44.36 -1.70
N THR A 4 18.65 44.27 -0.75
CA THR A 4 18.99 43.02 -0.06
C THR A 4 17.85 42.50 0.83
N LYS A 5 17.15 43.41 1.53
CA LYS A 5 16.02 43.04 2.40
C LYS A 5 14.80 42.52 1.63
N ALA A 6 14.62 42.96 0.37
CA ALA A 6 13.54 42.49 -0.48
C ALA A 6 13.81 41.09 -1.05
N VAL A 7 15.07 40.77 -1.36
CA VAL A 7 15.51 39.44 -1.82
C VAL A 7 15.39 38.42 -0.69
N GLU A 8 15.82 38.77 0.52
CA GLU A 8 15.74 37.90 1.70
C GLU A 8 14.29 37.55 2.05
N LYS A 9 13.40 38.54 2.05
CA LYS A 9 11.96 38.33 2.31
C LYS A 9 11.29 37.42 1.25
N ARG A 10 11.63 37.61 -0.02
CA ARG A 10 11.12 36.76 -1.13
C ARG A 10 11.68 35.32 -1.04
N SER A 11 12.92 35.16 -0.55
CA SER A 11 13.52 33.84 -0.32
C SER A 11 12.86 33.10 0.85
N GLU A 12 12.51 33.80 1.93
CA GLU A 12 11.77 33.21 3.05
C GLU A 12 10.35 32.83 2.66
N GLU A 13 9.65 33.65 1.88
CA GLU A 13 8.32 33.31 1.36
C GLU A 13 8.37 32.12 0.42
N CYS A 14 9.39 32.02 -0.44
CA CYS A 14 9.60 30.86 -1.30
C CYS A 14 9.94 29.60 -0.48
N TYR A 15 10.74 29.73 0.58
CA TYR A 15 11.06 28.63 1.49
C TYR A 15 9.84 28.16 2.29
N LYS A 16 9.03 29.09 2.81
CA LYS A 16 7.78 28.80 3.54
C LYS A 16 6.72 28.21 2.61
N GLN A 17 6.60 28.71 1.38
CA GLN A 17 5.74 28.10 0.35
C GLN A 17 6.22 26.70 -0.03
N ARG A 18 7.54 26.48 -0.16
CA ARG A 18 8.11 25.16 -0.45
C ARG A 18 7.93 24.19 0.72
N LEU A 19 8.03 24.65 1.97
CA LEU A 19 7.73 23.87 3.16
C LEU A 19 6.23 23.52 3.29
N ASN A 20 5.35 24.46 2.98
CA ASN A 20 3.91 24.21 2.94
C ASN A 20 3.53 23.26 1.79
N PHE A 21 4.20 23.37 0.64
CA PHE A 21 4.04 22.46 -0.50
C PHE A 21 4.58 21.05 -0.20
N MET A 22 5.59 20.93 0.66
CA MET A 22 6.13 19.66 1.15
C MET A 22 5.41 19.12 2.40
N LYS A 23 4.23 19.66 2.76
CA LYS A 23 3.41 19.10 3.83
C LYS A 23 2.82 17.76 3.39
N THR A 24 3.66 16.73 3.40
CA THR A 24 3.30 15.37 3.04
C THR A 24 2.53 14.75 4.19
N SER A 25 1.21 14.67 4.05
CA SER A 25 0.38 14.00 5.05
C SER A 25 0.58 12.49 4.92
N SER A 26 1.21 11.89 5.93
CA SER A 26 1.53 10.46 5.98
C SER A 26 0.48 9.72 6.81
N PHE A 27 -0.12 8.69 6.22
CA PHE A 27 -1.13 7.85 6.85
C PHE A 27 -0.61 6.41 6.92
N SER A 28 -0.75 5.79 8.09
CA SER A 28 -0.40 4.38 8.24
C SER A 28 -1.45 3.49 7.58
N ALA A 29 -1.04 2.29 7.15
CA ALA A 29 -1.94 1.24 6.74
C ALA A 29 -2.18 0.33 7.96
N PRO A 30 -3.33 0.43 8.67
CA PRO A 30 -3.56 -0.38 9.86
C PRO A 30 -3.70 -1.84 9.47
N TRP A 31 -2.91 -2.71 10.10
CA TRP A 31 -3.01 -4.15 9.90
C TRP A 31 -4.08 -4.70 10.82
N CYS A 32 -5.08 -5.38 10.27
CA CYS A 32 -6.02 -6.13 11.07
C CYS A 32 -5.27 -7.18 11.92
N THR A 33 -5.71 -7.38 13.16
CA THR A 33 -5.18 -8.40 14.07
C THR A 33 -5.19 -9.80 13.44
N SER A 34 -6.23 -10.11 12.64
CA SER A 34 -6.30 -11.37 11.86
C SER A 34 -5.18 -11.51 10.83
N VAL A 35 -4.77 -10.43 10.17
CA VAL A 35 -3.65 -10.45 9.21
C VAL A 35 -2.33 -10.69 9.95
N LYS A 36 -2.14 -10.03 11.10
CA LYS A 36 -0.97 -10.23 11.95
C LYS A 36 -0.87 -11.68 12.44
N SER A 37 -1.96 -12.25 12.94
CA SER A 37 -1.96 -13.62 13.47
C SER A 37 -1.70 -14.66 12.39
N ILE A 38 -2.38 -14.58 11.24
CA ILE A 38 -2.18 -15.50 10.12
C ILE A 38 -0.76 -15.38 9.57
N THR A 39 -0.24 -14.16 9.42
CA THR A 39 1.14 -13.94 8.94
C THR A 39 2.17 -14.52 9.91
N THR A 40 1.95 -14.36 11.22
CA THR A 40 2.84 -14.92 12.25
C THR A 40 2.82 -16.45 12.22
N LEU A 41 1.63 -17.06 12.18
CA LEU A 41 1.49 -18.51 12.20
C LEU A 41 2.11 -19.16 10.96
N ILE A 42 1.87 -18.61 9.77
CA ILE A 42 2.49 -19.08 8.52
C ILE A 42 4.01 -18.93 8.60
N SER A 43 4.52 -17.82 9.15
CA SER A 43 5.97 -17.61 9.29
C SER A 43 6.62 -18.64 10.22
N ILE A 44 5.95 -19.01 11.32
CA ILE A 44 6.42 -20.05 12.25
C ILE A 44 6.44 -21.42 11.57
N VAL A 45 5.35 -21.80 10.91
CA VAL A 45 5.27 -23.10 10.20
C VAL A 45 6.33 -23.18 9.11
N LEU A 46 6.53 -22.11 8.35
CA LEU A 46 7.56 -22.05 7.31
C LEU A 46 8.97 -22.13 7.90
N GLY A 47 9.22 -21.41 9.00
CA GLY A 47 10.50 -21.47 9.72
C GLY A 47 10.80 -22.88 10.24
N TYR A 48 9.81 -23.56 10.79
CA TYR A 48 9.94 -24.94 11.24
C TYR A 48 10.21 -25.90 10.07
N ALA A 49 9.47 -25.78 8.97
CA ALA A 49 9.67 -26.62 7.78
C ALA A 49 11.06 -26.42 7.17
N LEU A 50 11.55 -25.18 7.11
CA LEU A 50 12.92 -24.89 6.67
C LEU A 50 13.95 -25.48 7.63
N PHE A 51 13.75 -25.31 8.94
CA PHE A 51 14.64 -25.88 9.94
C PHE A 51 14.73 -27.41 9.83
N ASP A 52 13.58 -28.09 9.74
CA ASP A 52 13.50 -29.53 9.58
C ASP A 52 14.18 -30.00 8.29
N PHE A 53 13.93 -29.29 7.18
CA PHE A 53 14.56 -29.55 5.89
C PHE A 53 16.09 -29.44 5.96
N PHE A 54 16.62 -28.38 6.58
CA PHE A 54 18.07 -28.21 6.74
C PHE A 54 18.68 -29.18 7.77
N ALA A 55 17.93 -29.61 8.78
CA ALA A 55 18.40 -30.53 9.81
C ALA A 55 18.47 -32.00 9.35
N HIS A 56 17.60 -32.41 8.43
CA HIS A 56 17.50 -33.82 8.01
C HIS A 56 18.07 -34.13 6.63
N HIS A 57 18.33 -33.13 5.79
CA HIS A 57 18.83 -33.34 4.43
C HIS A 57 20.20 -32.68 4.23
N PHE A 58 21.28 -33.31 4.68
CA PHE A 58 22.64 -32.76 4.51
C PHE A 58 23.22 -32.93 3.08
N ASP A 59 22.69 -33.86 2.29
CA ASP A 59 23.13 -34.09 0.90
C ASP A 59 22.18 -33.41 -0.10
N PHE A 60 22.51 -32.17 -0.45
CA PHE A 60 21.66 -31.36 -1.30
C PHE A 60 21.98 -31.52 -2.79
N SER A 61 21.10 -32.20 -3.52
CA SER A 61 20.95 -31.89 -4.95
C SER A 61 20.46 -30.44 -5.10
N SER A 62 21.00 -29.69 -6.07
CA SER A 62 20.60 -28.30 -6.33
C SER A 62 19.09 -28.13 -6.55
N ARG A 63 18.42 -29.16 -7.07
CA ARG A 63 16.94 -29.19 -7.22
C ARG A 63 16.20 -29.31 -5.89
N ALA A 64 16.73 -30.08 -4.94
CA ALA A 64 16.14 -30.25 -3.62
C ALA A 64 16.23 -28.94 -2.82
N LEU A 65 17.37 -28.24 -2.88
CA LEU A 65 17.52 -26.90 -2.28
C LEU A 65 16.53 -25.89 -2.89
N LEU A 66 16.40 -25.88 -4.22
CA LEU A 66 15.49 -24.97 -4.89
C LEU A 66 14.03 -25.24 -4.48
N MET A 67 13.60 -26.50 -4.43
CA MET A 67 12.23 -26.85 -4.07
C MET A 67 11.93 -26.72 -2.57
N GLY A 68 12.84 -27.17 -1.70
CA GLY A 68 12.64 -27.20 -0.25
C GLY A 68 12.86 -25.86 0.45
N ALA A 69 13.76 -25.02 -0.07
CA ALA A 69 14.06 -23.71 0.51
C ALA A 69 13.81 -22.56 -0.46
N GLY A 70 14.23 -22.69 -1.72
CA GLY A 70 14.16 -21.61 -2.71
C GLY A 70 12.74 -21.13 -3.01
N ILE A 71 11.82 -22.05 -3.32
CA ILE A 71 10.40 -21.74 -3.58
C ILE A 71 9.73 -21.09 -2.36
N PRO A 72 9.76 -21.67 -1.14
CA PRO A 72 9.10 -21.08 0.01
C PRO A 72 9.69 -19.72 0.40
N LEU A 73 11.03 -19.55 0.36
CA LEU A 73 11.66 -18.26 0.60
C LEU A 73 11.33 -17.23 -0.47
N GLY A 74 11.28 -17.64 -1.74
CA GLY A 74 10.88 -16.79 -2.86
C GLY A 74 9.43 -16.31 -2.71
N LEU A 75 8.51 -17.19 -2.30
CA LEU A 75 7.12 -16.85 -2.04
C LEU A 75 7.00 -15.88 -0.85
N LEU A 76 7.80 -16.09 0.21
CA LEU A 76 7.87 -15.18 1.35
C LEU A 76 8.39 -13.81 0.93
N GLY A 77 9.45 -13.75 0.12
CA GLY A 77 10.01 -12.51 -0.41
C GLY A 77 9.01 -11.74 -1.28
N LEU A 78 8.29 -12.45 -2.16
CA LEU A 78 7.21 -11.85 -2.98
C LEU A 78 6.09 -11.30 -2.10
N ALA A 79 5.74 -12.01 -1.03
CA ALA A 79 4.75 -11.55 -0.09
C ALA A 79 5.14 -10.29 0.68
N LEU A 80 6.37 -10.27 1.18
CA LEU A 80 6.94 -9.09 1.82
C LEU A 80 7.03 -7.90 0.85
N GLY A 81 7.38 -8.14 -0.42
CA GLY A 81 7.39 -7.08 -1.43
C GLY A 81 6.02 -6.45 -1.70
N CYS A 82 4.96 -7.27 -1.65
CA CYS A 82 3.60 -6.81 -1.86
C CYS A 82 2.97 -6.15 -0.62
N MET A 83 3.65 -6.20 0.52
CA MET A 83 3.20 -5.68 1.80
C MET A 83 3.02 -4.15 1.75
N VAL A 84 1.79 -3.68 1.92
CA VAL A 84 1.48 -2.24 1.96
C VAL A 84 1.76 -1.71 3.37
N THR A 85 2.69 -0.76 3.46
CA THR A 85 3.18 -0.20 4.73
C THR A 85 2.48 1.12 5.09
N GLY A 86 2.01 1.86 4.10
CA GLY A 86 1.29 3.11 4.34
C GLY A 86 0.97 3.88 3.07
N TYR A 87 0.39 5.05 3.26
CA TYR A 87 0.00 5.96 2.20
C TYR A 87 0.55 7.34 2.51
N SER A 88 1.00 8.07 1.50
CA SER A 88 1.33 9.49 1.62
C SER A 88 0.61 10.30 0.57
N LEU A 89 0.11 11.44 0.98
CA LEU A 89 -0.46 12.45 0.12
C LEU A 89 0.58 13.54 -0.13
N ASP A 90 0.75 13.88 -1.39
CA ASP A 90 1.63 14.93 -1.90
C ASP A 90 0.85 15.79 -2.90
N SER A 91 1.37 16.97 -3.25
CA SER A 91 0.71 17.92 -4.17
C SER A 91 0.36 17.29 -5.53
N ASP A 92 1.23 16.43 -6.03
CA ASP A 92 1.08 15.69 -7.28
C ASP A 92 0.17 14.45 -7.20
N GLY A 93 -0.23 13.99 -6.01
CA GLY A 93 -1.14 12.85 -5.85
C GLY A 93 -0.86 11.91 -4.67
N ILE A 94 -1.28 10.66 -4.82
CA ILE A 94 -1.28 9.65 -3.76
C ILE A 94 -0.14 8.65 -3.99
N VAL A 95 0.71 8.46 -3.00
CA VAL A 95 1.76 7.43 -3.02
C VAL A 95 1.35 6.28 -2.11
N ILE A 96 1.17 5.10 -2.71
CA ILE A 96 0.98 3.85 -1.99
C ILE A 96 2.36 3.28 -1.72
N ARG A 97 2.76 3.23 -0.45
CA ARG A 97 4.05 2.67 -0.03
C ARG A 97 3.90 1.18 0.26
N ARG A 98 4.78 0.40 -0.34
CA ARG A 98 5.01 -1.01 0.00
C ARG A 98 6.42 -1.16 0.54
N LEU A 99 6.72 -2.34 1.07
CA LEU A 99 8.02 -2.60 1.69
C LEU A 99 9.19 -2.49 0.68
N LEU A 100 9.04 -3.06 -0.51
CA LEU A 100 10.10 -3.07 -1.53
C LEU A 100 9.93 -2.00 -2.63
N TRP A 101 8.73 -1.46 -2.82
CA TRP A 101 8.47 -0.44 -3.84
C TRP A 101 7.33 0.49 -3.47
N SER A 102 7.23 1.63 -4.14
CA SER A 102 6.12 2.57 -4.00
C SER A 102 5.42 2.79 -5.33
N ARG A 103 4.10 2.92 -5.32
CA ARG A 103 3.30 3.25 -6.50
C ARG A 103 2.67 4.62 -6.33
N ARG A 104 3.01 5.57 -7.21
CA ARG A 104 2.38 6.89 -7.26
C ARG A 104 1.17 6.86 -8.20
N ILE A 105 0.05 7.37 -7.72
CA ILE A 105 -1.15 7.68 -8.50
C ILE A 105 -1.18 9.19 -8.62
N ARG A 106 -0.93 9.69 -9.83
CA ARG A 106 -0.95 11.14 -10.09
C ARG A 106 -2.36 11.68 -9.91
N ARG A 107 -2.46 12.89 -9.38
CA ARG A 107 -3.73 13.57 -9.12
C ARG A 107 -4.55 13.79 -10.38
N ALA A 108 -3.90 14.14 -11.49
CA ALA A 108 -4.56 14.27 -12.79
C ALA A 108 -5.24 12.98 -13.26
N GLU A 109 -4.87 11.83 -12.69
CA GLU A 109 -5.50 10.55 -12.99
C GLU A 109 -6.64 10.22 -12.02
N ILE A 110 -6.85 10.99 -10.95
CA ILE A 110 -7.87 10.75 -9.92
C ILE A 110 -9.13 11.53 -10.28
N LEU A 111 -10.23 10.81 -10.52
CA LEU A 111 -11.54 11.39 -10.81
C LEU A 111 -12.30 11.71 -9.53
N SER A 112 -12.32 10.76 -8.58
CA SER A 112 -13.09 10.91 -7.34
C SER A 112 -12.60 9.98 -6.24
N LEU A 113 -12.83 10.40 -4.99
CA LEU A 113 -12.64 9.60 -3.78
C LEU A 113 -14.00 9.24 -3.20
N THR A 114 -14.36 7.96 -3.20
CA THR A 114 -15.68 7.49 -2.77
C THR A 114 -15.60 6.57 -1.57
N SER A 115 -16.55 6.74 -0.65
CA SER A 115 -16.84 5.81 0.44
C SER A 115 -17.24 4.44 -0.10
N PRO A 116 -16.58 3.34 0.28
CA PRO A 116 -16.96 2.01 -0.16
C PRO A 116 -18.12 1.42 0.64
N ALA A 117 -18.86 2.20 1.44
CA ALA A 117 -20.09 1.71 2.07
C ALA A 117 -21.04 1.04 1.05
N ALA A 118 -21.00 1.47 -0.22
CA ALA A 118 -21.72 0.85 -1.33
C ALA A 118 -20.93 -0.24 -2.10
N VAL A 119 -19.60 -0.32 -1.97
CA VAL A 119 -18.72 -1.06 -2.91
C VAL A 119 -18.13 -2.34 -2.31
N THR A 120 -17.83 -2.38 -1.01
CA THR A 120 -17.17 -3.54 -0.36
C THR A 120 -18.15 -4.43 0.40
N ARG A 121 -19.33 -4.71 -0.18
CA ARG A 121 -20.25 -5.73 0.33
C ARG A 121 -20.06 -7.05 -0.45
N LYS A 122 -20.42 -8.16 0.20
CA LYS A 122 -20.36 -9.56 -0.27
C LYS A 122 -20.36 -9.71 -1.80
N GLY A 123 -19.37 -10.42 -2.35
CA GLY A 123 -19.26 -10.68 -3.80
C GLY A 123 -18.01 -10.12 -4.49
N THR A 124 -16.98 -9.71 -3.73
CA THR A 124 -15.66 -9.42 -4.31
C THR A 124 -14.86 -10.70 -4.47
N LEU A 125 -14.45 -11.00 -5.69
CA LEU A 125 -13.62 -12.15 -6.05
C LEU A 125 -12.18 -11.67 -6.24
N GLY A 126 -11.25 -12.23 -5.46
CA GLY A 126 -9.82 -12.00 -5.64
C GLY A 126 -9.32 -12.79 -6.85
N LEU A 127 -8.89 -12.10 -7.91
CA LEU A 127 -8.40 -12.74 -9.13
C LEU A 127 -6.89 -13.02 -9.08
N PHE A 128 -6.12 -12.07 -8.55
CA PHE A 128 -4.66 -12.19 -8.47
C PHE A 128 -4.11 -11.40 -7.30
N GLY A 129 -3.02 -11.85 -6.70
CA GLY A 129 -2.34 -11.17 -5.58
C GLY A 129 -2.51 -11.90 -4.26
N ILE A 130 -2.28 -11.18 -3.17
CA ILE A 130 -2.18 -11.73 -1.83
C ILE A 130 -3.41 -11.32 -1.04
N TRP A 131 -4.13 -12.31 -0.55
CA TRP A 131 -5.46 -12.16 0.05
C TRP A 131 -5.47 -12.58 1.52
N GLY A 132 -4.53 -12.07 2.33
CA GLY A 132 -4.52 -12.32 3.78
C GLY A 132 -3.14 -12.38 4.42
N PHE A 133 -2.10 -12.80 3.70
CA PHE A 133 -0.72 -12.78 4.19
C PHE A 133 -0.10 -11.40 3.94
N CYS A 134 0.36 -10.68 4.97
CA CYS A 134 0.87 -9.30 4.84
C CYS A 134 -0.12 -8.25 4.27
N GLY A 135 -1.44 -8.53 4.30
CA GLY A 135 -2.52 -7.64 3.85
C GLY A 135 -3.32 -8.20 2.67
N THR A 136 -4.26 -7.39 2.17
CA THR A 136 -4.97 -7.67 0.91
C THR A 136 -4.45 -6.75 -0.18
N SER A 137 -3.60 -7.26 -1.06
CA SER A 137 -3.20 -6.52 -2.25
C SER A 137 -3.25 -7.37 -3.50
N GLY A 138 -3.93 -6.86 -4.52
CA GLY A 138 -4.16 -7.65 -5.70
C GLY A 138 -5.22 -7.09 -6.61
N LEU A 139 -5.49 -7.82 -7.68
CA LEU A 139 -6.56 -7.57 -8.61
C LEU A 139 -7.83 -8.27 -8.15
N ALA A 140 -8.91 -7.53 -7.94
CA ALA A 140 -10.21 -8.07 -7.60
C ALA A 140 -11.26 -7.67 -8.63
N TYR A 141 -12.32 -8.47 -8.67
CA TYR A 141 -13.54 -8.16 -9.39
C TYR A 141 -14.70 -8.04 -8.41
N SER A 142 -15.56 -7.05 -8.60
CA SER A 142 -16.84 -6.96 -7.89
C SER A 142 -17.92 -6.50 -8.86
N GLY A 143 -19.17 -6.93 -8.66
CA GLY A 143 -20.28 -6.49 -9.52
C GLY A 143 -20.50 -4.97 -9.50
N ALA A 144 -20.19 -4.30 -8.39
CA ALA A 144 -20.39 -2.86 -8.24
C ALA A 144 -19.26 -2.01 -8.84
N LEU A 145 -18.00 -2.49 -8.79
CA LEU A 145 -16.82 -1.73 -9.21
C LEU A 145 -16.16 -2.27 -10.48
N GLY A 146 -16.61 -3.42 -10.97
CA GLY A 146 -15.91 -4.19 -12.00
C GLY A 146 -14.53 -4.63 -11.53
N LEU A 147 -13.59 -4.68 -12.49
CA LEU A 147 -12.19 -5.00 -12.26
C LEU A 147 -11.46 -3.84 -11.60
N HIS A 148 -10.88 -4.08 -10.42
CA HIS A 148 -10.23 -3.05 -9.63
C HIS A 148 -9.00 -3.59 -8.88
N PHE A 149 -8.12 -2.69 -8.48
CA PHE A 149 -6.93 -3.03 -7.72
C PHE A 149 -7.14 -2.73 -6.23
N VAL A 150 -6.82 -3.69 -5.37
CA VAL A 150 -6.89 -3.55 -3.93
C VAL A 150 -5.46 -3.38 -3.39
N ALA A 151 -5.29 -2.40 -2.53
CA ALA A 151 -4.11 -2.18 -1.73
C ALA A 151 -4.60 -1.78 -0.34
N ALA A 152 -5.21 -2.74 0.36
CA ALA A 152 -5.84 -2.52 1.65
C ALA A 152 -5.26 -3.51 2.68
N SER A 153 -4.88 -3.01 3.84
CA SER A 153 -4.41 -3.82 4.97
C SER A 153 -5.56 -4.21 5.91
N ALA A 154 -6.69 -3.49 5.84
CA ALA A 154 -7.86 -3.70 6.66
C ALA A 154 -9.18 -3.67 5.87
N TYR A 155 -10.20 -4.32 6.43
CA TYR A 155 -11.58 -4.18 5.95
C TYR A 155 -12.21 -2.85 6.37
N ALA A 156 -11.78 -2.28 7.49
CA ALA A 156 -12.22 -0.97 7.97
C ALA A 156 -11.59 0.17 7.17
N ASN A 157 -12.27 1.31 7.12
CA ASN A 157 -11.76 2.60 6.59
C ASN A 157 -11.28 2.56 5.13
N ARG A 158 -11.87 1.68 4.31
CA ARG A 158 -11.57 1.64 2.88
C ARG A 158 -12.00 2.93 2.19
N ILE A 159 -11.31 3.31 1.13
CA ILE A 159 -11.62 4.40 0.21
C ILE A 159 -11.40 3.90 -1.21
N VAL A 160 -12.35 4.17 -2.10
CA VAL A 160 -12.21 3.91 -3.54
C VAL A 160 -11.67 5.16 -4.21
N ILE A 161 -10.55 5.01 -4.90
CA ILE A 161 -9.97 6.01 -5.79
C ILE A 161 -10.40 5.64 -7.21
N THR A 162 -11.36 6.38 -7.76
CA THR A 162 -11.76 6.25 -9.16
C THR A 162 -10.77 7.01 -10.02
N ARG A 163 -10.37 6.44 -11.16
CA ARG A 163 -9.35 7.03 -12.02
C ARG A 163 -9.89 7.37 -13.40
N HIS A 164 -9.40 8.46 -13.99
CA HIS A 164 -9.68 8.83 -15.38
C HIS A 164 -9.19 7.77 -16.37
N ARG A 165 -8.06 7.12 -16.07
CA ARG A 165 -7.49 6.08 -16.91
C ARG A 165 -6.98 4.91 -16.06
N GLY A 166 -7.37 3.71 -16.46
CA GLY A 166 -7.02 2.46 -15.77
C GLY A 166 -8.04 2.06 -14.71
N TRP A 167 -7.72 1.01 -13.95
CA TRP A 167 -8.64 0.43 -13.00
C TRP A 167 -8.75 1.26 -11.71
N PRO A 168 -9.94 1.29 -11.07
CA PRO A 168 -10.12 1.86 -9.74
C PRO A 168 -9.18 1.22 -8.73
N VAL A 169 -8.78 1.99 -7.72
CA VAL A 169 -7.88 1.51 -6.66
C VAL A 169 -8.54 1.66 -5.30
N VAL A 170 -8.60 0.58 -4.53
CA VAL A 170 -9.13 0.56 -3.17
C VAL A 170 -7.97 0.61 -2.18
N ILE A 171 -7.95 1.62 -1.33
CA ILE A 171 -6.98 1.78 -0.25
C ILE A 171 -7.68 1.74 1.12
N SER A 172 -6.95 1.48 2.20
CA SER A 172 -7.48 1.53 3.57
C SER A 172 -6.57 2.35 4.49
N PRO A 173 -6.62 3.69 4.44
CA PRO A 173 -5.87 4.53 5.38
C PRO A 173 -6.41 4.39 6.81
N GLU A 174 -5.55 4.67 7.79
CA GLU A 174 -5.90 4.65 9.21
C GLU A 174 -7.07 5.58 9.55
N ASN A 175 -6.97 6.86 9.16
CA ASN A 175 -8.04 7.85 9.30
C ASN A 175 -8.60 8.21 7.92
N ARG A 176 -9.79 7.72 7.63
CA ARG A 176 -10.46 7.96 6.35
C ARG A 176 -10.84 9.42 6.13
N GLU A 177 -11.40 10.07 7.14
CA GLU A 177 -11.86 11.46 7.06
C GLU A 177 -10.67 12.41 6.94
N GLY A 178 -9.64 12.19 7.76
CA GLY A 178 -8.37 12.93 7.67
C GLY A 178 -7.67 12.75 6.33
N PHE A 179 -7.73 11.55 5.72
CA PHE A 179 -7.18 11.32 4.39
C PHE A 179 -7.95 12.07 3.29
N ALA A 180 -9.28 12.04 3.33
CA ALA A 180 -10.12 12.75 2.37
C ALA A 180 -9.94 14.27 2.49
N GLN A 181 -9.89 14.80 3.72
CA GLN A 181 -9.65 16.21 3.98
C GLN A 181 -8.26 16.64 3.52
N ALA A 182 -7.21 15.88 3.86
CA ALA A 182 -5.86 16.17 3.40
C ALA A 182 -5.72 16.13 1.87
N PHE A 183 -6.50 15.28 1.19
CA PHE A 183 -6.57 15.31 -0.28
C PHE A 183 -7.19 16.62 -0.77
N VAL A 184 -8.33 17.05 -0.21
CA VAL A 184 -8.97 18.32 -0.59
C VAL A 184 -8.07 19.51 -0.29
N ASP A 185 -7.45 19.56 0.90
CA ASP A 185 -6.55 20.64 1.31
C ASP A 185 -5.32 20.73 0.42
N ALA A 186 -4.78 19.60 -0.04
CA ALA A 186 -3.67 19.59 -0.99
C ALA A 186 -4.10 20.08 -2.39
N ALA A 187 -5.40 20.23 -2.68
CA ALA A 187 -5.94 20.71 -3.97
C ALA A 187 -5.97 22.23 -4.10
N VAL A 188 -5.99 22.92 -2.95
CA VAL A 188 -6.10 24.37 -2.81
C VAL A 188 -4.71 24.97 -2.78
#